data_AF-A0A6P8ZBZ7-F1
#
_entry.id   AF-A0A6P8ZBZ7-F1
#
_cell.length_a   1.000
_cell.length_b   1.000
_cell.length_c   1.000
_cell.angle_alpha   90.00
_cell.angle_beta   90.00
_cell.angle_gamma   90.00
#
_symmetry.space_group_name_H-M   'P 1'
#
loop_
_entity.id
_entity.type
_entity.pdbx_description
1 polymer ?
#
loop_
_entity_poly.entity_id
_entity_poly.type
_entity_poly.pdbx_seq_one_letter_code
_entity_poly.pdbx_strand_id
1 'polypeptide(L)'
;MKKTIKFYKEALVNDPEVRDMPPESRDCLFADEVPSRSIFKAYSYSACISDCTRIIQMEYCNCSLYNFNPFDNKQFPDCDYKGYLCVEQIGLISSDFQELMKYKGKCDCLPSCTESDLMDIYSSEERNTPGKLTISISMSIAPEYQFRRQVLRTKLDVIVSLGGILGLFLGASILSIIEFIYYFTFRAVNNLRN
;
A
#
# COMPACT_ATOMS: atom_id res chain seq x y z
N MET A 1 -17.08 -23.86 -25.82
CA MET A 1 -16.13 -23.77 -24.70
C MET A 1 -16.86 -23.29 -23.46
N LYS A 2 -16.76 -24.00 -22.35
CA LYS A 2 -17.35 -23.62 -21.06
C LYS A 2 -16.23 -23.55 -20.04
N LYS A 3 -16.02 -22.38 -19.43
CA LYS A 3 -15.02 -22.15 -18.39
C LYS A 3 -15.72 -21.86 -17.08
N THR A 4 -15.45 -22.64 -16.04
CA THR A 4 -16.01 -22.41 -14.71
C THR A 4 -14.88 -22.05 -13.77
N ILE A 5 -14.98 -20.87 -13.14
CA ILE A 5 -14.03 -20.36 -12.17
C ILE A 5 -14.77 -20.23 -10.84
N LYS A 6 -14.27 -20.92 -9.82
CA LYS A 6 -14.72 -20.74 -8.46
C LYS A 6 -13.62 -20.17 -7.60
N PHE A 7 -13.90 -19.03 -6.99
CA PHE A 7 -12.96 -18.29 -6.15
C PHE A 7 -13.47 -18.20 -4.71
N TYR A 8 -12.58 -17.92 -3.77
CA TYR A 8 -12.95 -17.41 -2.45
C TYR A 8 -12.28 -16.06 -2.22
N LYS A 9 -12.87 -15.28 -1.32
CA LYS A 9 -12.38 -13.96 -0.92
C LYS A 9 -12.10 -13.98 0.57
N GLU A 10 -10.95 -13.45 0.97
CA GLU A 10 -10.64 -13.24 2.38
C GLU A 10 -11.31 -11.94 2.87
N ALA A 11 -12.02 -12.01 4.00
CA ALA A 11 -12.60 -10.82 4.60
C ALA A 11 -11.55 -10.14 5.49
N LEU A 12 -11.37 -8.84 5.30
CA LEU A 12 -10.41 -8.04 6.05
C LEU A 12 -11.05 -6.76 6.58
N VAL A 13 -10.77 -6.45 7.83
CA VAL A 13 -11.26 -5.27 8.55
C VAL A 13 -10.08 -4.59 9.24
N ASN A 14 -10.00 -3.26 9.12
CA ASN A 14 -8.99 -2.47 9.81
C ASN A 14 -9.65 -1.72 10.97
N ASP A 15 -8.96 -1.67 12.11
CA ASP A 15 -9.32 -0.77 13.19
C ASP A 15 -9.05 0.69 12.80
N PRO A 16 -9.81 1.65 13.34
CA PRO A 16 -9.68 3.06 12.98
C PRO A 16 -8.26 3.60 13.23
N GLU A 17 -7.61 3.12 14.29
CA GLU A 17 -6.25 3.48 14.70
C GLU A 17 -5.18 3.09 13.68
N VAL A 18 -5.45 2.10 12.81
CA VAL A 18 -4.50 1.67 11.77
C VAL A 18 -4.19 2.81 10.81
N ARG A 19 -5.15 3.72 10.58
CA ARG A 19 -4.95 4.86 9.69
C ARG A 19 -4.03 5.93 10.27
N ASP A 20 -3.98 6.06 11.59
CA ASP A 20 -3.11 7.01 12.27
C ASP A 20 -1.63 6.55 12.29
N MET A 21 -1.40 5.28 11.95
CA MET A 21 -0.07 4.68 11.86
C MET A 21 0.60 5.03 10.52
N PRO A 22 1.85 5.53 10.52
CA PRO A 22 2.51 5.93 9.28
C PRO A 22 2.71 4.72 8.35
N PRO A 23 2.61 4.90 7.02
CA PRO A 23 2.67 3.81 6.04
C PRO A 23 3.88 2.89 6.20
N GLU A 24 5.05 3.45 6.55
CA GLU A 24 6.31 2.70 6.72
C GLU A 24 6.28 1.71 7.89
N SER A 25 5.34 1.87 8.81
CA SER A 25 5.21 1.01 10.00
C SER A 25 4.05 0.03 9.92
N ARG A 26 3.09 0.26 9.02
CA ARG A 26 1.95 -0.64 8.77
C ARG A 26 2.07 -1.45 7.49
N ASP A 27 3.10 -1.19 6.68
CA ASP A 27 3.43 -1.92 5.44
C ASP A 27 2.26 -2.05 4.44
N CYS A 28 1.35 -1.08 4.41
CA CYS A 28 0.24 -1.03 3.45
C CYS A 28 -0.20 0.41 3.20
N LEU A 29 -0.87 0.67 2.08
CA LEU A 29 -1.42 2.00 1.72
C LEU A 29 -2.95 1.95 1.56
N PHE A 30 -3.64 3.01 1.96
CA PHE A 30 -5.07 3.20 1.70
C PHE A 30 -5.30 3.79 0.31
N ALA A 31 -6.53 3.65 -0.20
CA ALA A 31 -6.88 4.09 -1.55
C ALA A 31 -6.67 5.61 -1.78
N ASP A 32 -6.73 6.41 -0.73
CA ASP A 32 -6.50 7.86 -0.76
C ASP A 32 -5.02 8.26 -0.65
N GLU A 33 -4.13 7.33 -0.31
CA GLU A 33 -2.70 7.59 -0.09
C GLU A 33 -1.91 7.44 -1.38
N VAL A 34 -2.32 8.24 -2.37
CA VAL A 34 -1.78 8.18 -3.73
C VAL A 34 -0.40 8.83 -3.78
N PRO A 35 0.66 8.12 -4.21
CA PRO A 35 1.97 8.73 -4.42
C PRO A 35 1.92 9.83 -5.48
N SER A 36 2.67 10.91 -5.32
CA SER A 36 2.65 12.06 -6.25
C SER A 36 3.04 11.72 -7.70
N ARG A 37 3.75 10.61 -7.91
CA ARG A 37 4.15 10.09 -9.23
C ARG A 37 3.04 9.30 -9.95
N SER A 38 1.97 8.97 -9.23
CA SER A 38 0.85 8.20 -9.75
C SER A 38 -0.04 9.07 -10.61
N ILE A 39 -0.51 8.50 -11.72
CA ILE A 39 -1.54 9.12 -12.56
C ILE A 39 -2.94 8.63 -12.21
N PHE A 40 -3.04 7.60 -11.36
CA PHE A 40 -4.31 7.05 -10.92
C PHE A 40 -4.91 7.90 -9.80
N LYS A 41 -6.24 7.95 -9.74
CA LYS A 41 -6.96 8.74 -8.73
C LYS A 41 -7.00 8.08 -7.35
N ALA A 42 -6.76 6.78 -7.30
CA ALA A 42 -6.80 6.00 -6.08
C ALA A 42 -5.68 4.95 -6.11
N TYR A 43 -5.11 4.67 -4.96
CA TYR A 43 -4.10 3.66 -4.78
C TYR A 43 -4.71 2.27 -4.79
N SER A 44 -4.13 1.39 -5.59
CA SER A 44 -4.27 -0.05 -5.49
C SER A 44 -2.90 -0.69 -5.74
N TYR A 45 -2.73 -1.93 -5.33
CA TYR A 45 -1.49 -2.64 -5.64
C TYR A 45 -1.25 -2.71 -7.16
N SER A 46 -2.31 -2.99 -7.93
CA SER A 46 -2.26 -3.04 -9.40
C SER A 46 -1.97 -1.69 -10.06
N ALA A 47 -2.48 -0.59 -9.51
CA ALA A 47 -2.20 0.76 -9.98
C ALA A 47 -0.72 1.12 -9.73
N CYS A 48 -0.18 0.79 -8.55
CA CYS A 48 1.24 1.00 -8.26
C CYS A 48 2.16 0.23 -9.22
N ILE A 49 1.85 -1.03 -9.50
CA ILE A 49 2.62 -1.86 -10.43
C ILE A 49 2.55 -1.31 -11.86
N SER A 50 1.38 -0.83 -12.28
CA SER A 50 1.20 -0.17 -13.59
C SER A 50 1.98 1.15 -13.68
N ASP A 51 1.94 1.97 -12.63
CA ASP A 51 2.74 3.19 -12.54
C ASP A 51 4.25 2.90 -12.57
N CYS A 52 4.70 1.86 -11.87
CA CYS A 52 6.10 1.49 -11.89
C CYS A 52 6.53 1.03 -13.30
N THR A 53 5.72 0.19 -13.94
CA THR A 53 5.96 -0.28 -15.31
C THR A 53 6.08 0.92 -16.26
N ARG A 54 5.14 1.88 -16.17
CA ARG A 54 5.13 3.11 -16.96
C ARG A 54 6.39 3.97 -16.74
N ILE A 55 6.82 4.14 -15.49
CA ILE A 55 8.03 4.91 -15.17
C ILE A 55 9.28 4.26 -15.78
N ILE A 56 9.38 2.93 -15.71
CA ILE A 56 10.51 2.20 -16.29
C ILE A 56 10.46 2.30 -17.83
N GLN A 57 9.30 2.12 -18.47
CA GLN A 57 9.16 2.29 -19.92
C GLN A 57 9.61 3.69 -20.37
N MET A 58 9.21 4.74 -19.63
CA MET A 58 9.67 6.09 -19.90
C MET A 58 11.18 6.27 -19.73
N GLU A 59 11.79 5.67 -18.72
CA GLU A 59 13.23 5.80 -18.46
C GLU A 59 14.07 5.19 -19.59
N TYR A 60 13.66 4.04 -20.14
CA TYR A 60 14.42 3.33 -21.18
C TYR A 60 14.02 3.73 -22.60
N CYS A 61 12.74 3.97 -22.85
CA CYS A 61 12.19 4.16 -24.20
C CYS A 61 11.59 5.55 -24.44
N ASN A 62 11.57 6.44 -23.43
CA ASN A 62 10.98 7.80 -23.48
C ASN A 62 9.49 7.85 -23.87
N CYS A 63 8.80 6.72 -23.76
CA CYS A 63 7.37 6.60 -24.01
C CYS A 63 6.79 5.48 -23.12
N SER A 64 5.47 5.45 -22.96
CA SER A 64 4.78 4.35 -22.28
C SER A 64 3.67 3.76 -23.15
N LEU A 65 3.29 2.52 -22.87
CA LEU A 65 2.16 1.91 -23.58
C LEU A 65 0.85 2.62 -23.21
N TYR A 66 -0.04 2.80 -24.20
CA TYR A 66 -1.32 3.51 -24.01
C TYR A 66 -2.18 2.89 -22.90
N ASN A 67 -2.12 1.58 -22.68
CA ASN A 67 -2.90 0.89 -21.66
C ASN A 67 -2.42 1.21 -20.22
N PHE A 68 -1.22 1.75 -20.08
CA PHE A 68 -0.71 2.24 -18.80
C PHE A 68 -0.92 3.75 -18.62
N ASN A 69 -1.53 4.43 -19.60
CA ASN A 69 -1.76 5.87 -19.59
C ASN A 69 -3.28 6.18 -19.69
N PRO A 70 -4.06 5.95 -18.62
CA PRO A 70 -5.51 6.20 -18.62
C PRO A 70 -5.91 7.66 -18.86
N PHE A 71 -5.00 8.62 -18.65
CA PHE A 71 -5.25 10.05 -18.81
C PHE A 71 -4.15 10.68 -19.65
N ASP A 72 -4.51 11.60 -20.55
CA ASP A 72 -3.55 12.32 -21.36
C ASP A 72 -2.62 13.16 -20.46
N ASN A 73 -1.33 12.84 -20.51
CA ASN A 73 -0.30 13.51 -19.75
C ASN A 73 0.93 13.76 -20.63
N LYS A 74 1.27 15.03 -20.84
CA LYS A 74 2.44 15.45 -21.64
C LYS A 74 3.77 14.89 -21.12
N GLN A 75 3.84 14.54 -19.83
CA GLN A 75 5.04 13.93 -19.23
C GLN A 75 5.21 12.46 -19.64
N PHE A 76 4.13 11.79 -20.04
CA PHE A 76 4.09 10.38 -20.38
C PHE A 76 3.41 10.21 -21.75
N PRO A 77 4.11 10.49 -22.86
CA PRO A 77 3.57 10.27 -24.20
C PRO A 77 3.39 8.77 -24.49
N ASP A 78 2.38 8.47 -25.29
CA ASP A 78 2.15 7.10 -25.76
C ASP A 78 3.21 6.68 -26.77
N CYS A 79 3.64 5.42 -26.72
CA CYS A 79 4.62 4.87 -27.64
C CYS A 79 4.07 4.70 -29.06
N ASP A 80 4.83 5.16 -30.06
CA ASP A 80 4.69 4.75 -31.45
C ASP A 80 5.25 3.34 -31.68
N TYR A 81 5.12 2.79 -32.89
CA TYR A 81 5.65 1.47 -33.27
C TYR A 81 7.14 1.26 -32.90
N LYS A 82 7.99 2.28 -33.08
CA LYS A 82 9.41 2.21 -32.67
C LYS A 82 9.56 2.10 -31.14
N GLY A 83 8.71 2.80 -30.39
CA GLY A 83 8.65 2.72 -28.94
C GLY A 83 8.22 1.33 -28.48
N TYR A 84 7.22 0.74 -29.14
CA TYR A 84 6.80 -0.64 -28.90
C TYR A 84 7.94 -1.65 -29.08
N LEU A 85 8.75 -1.51 -30.14
CA LEU A 85 9.93 -2.37 -30.34
C LEU A 85 10.96 -2.21 -29.21
N CYS A 86 11.14 -1.01 -28.68
CA CYS A 86 11.99 -0.77 -27.51
C CYS A 86 11.41 -1.44 -26.24
N VAL A 87 10.10 -1.28 -26.00
CA VAL A 87 9.42 -1.88 -24.84
C VAL A 87 9.48 -3.41 -24.89
N GLU A 88 9.39 -4.00 -26.09
CA GLU A 88 9.58 -5.43 -26.31
C GLU A 88 11.00 -5.89 -25.95
N GLN A 89 12.01 -5.14 -26.36
CA GLN A 89 13.42 -5.46 -26.07
C GLN A 89 13.74 -5.45 -24.57
N ILE A 90 13.09 -4.56 -23.81
CA ILE A 90 13.26 -4.48 -22.35
C ILE A 90 12.36 -5.45 -21.58
N GLY A 91 11.47 -6.18 -22.26
CA GLY A 91 10.58 -7.20 -21.68
C GLY A 91 9.37 -6.67 -20.92
N LEU A 92 9.05 -5.37 -21.02
CA LEU A 92 8.02 -4.70 -20.21
C LEU A 92 6.74 -4.42 -21.00
N ILE A 93 6.36 -5.31 -21.93
CA ILE A 93 5.09 -5.19 -22.65
C ILE A 93 3.90 -5.38 -21.69
N SER A 94 4.05 -6.32 -20.75
CA SER A 94 3.08 -6.56 -19.69
C SER A 94 3.62 -6.07 -18.35
N SER A 95 2.70 -5.76 -17.44
CA SER A 95 3.02 -5.50 -16.03
C SER A 95 3.16 -6.82 -15.27
N ASP A 96 3.83 -7.81 -15.87
CA ASP A 96 4.06 -9.10 -15.24
C ASP A 96 5.12 -8.93 -14.15
N PHE A 97 4.81 -9.43 -12.96
CA PHE A 97 5.69 -9.36 -11.81
C PHE A 97 7.05 -10.02 -12.10
N GLN A 98 7.07 -11.10 -12.89
CA GLN A 98 8.31 -11.79 -13.22
C GLN A 98 9.26 -10.94 -14.07
N GLU A 99 8.72 -10.14 -14.99
CA GLU A 99 9.49 -9.21 -15.82
C GLU A 99 9.96 -8.00 -15.01
N LEU A 100 9.10 -7.48 -14.14
CA LEU A 100 9.44 -6.40 -13.20
C LEU A 100 10.54 -6.80 -12.20
N MET A 101 10.63 -8.09 -11.84
CA MET A 101 11.69 -8.61 -10.97
C MET A 101 13.10 -8.49 -11.57
N LYS A 102 13.25 -8.33 -12.90
CA LYS A 102 14.54 -8.01 -13.53
C LYS A 102 15.03 -6.61 -13.13
N TYR A 103 14.11 -5.73 -12.74
CA TYR A 103 14.35 -4.34 -12.32
C TYR A 103 14.23 -4.17 -10.79
N LYS A 104 14.59 -5.21 -10.03
CA LYS A 104 14.59 -5.22 -8.56
C LYS A 104 15.18 -3.93 -7.99
N GLY A 105 14.42 -3.28 -7.09
CA GLY A 105 14.82 -2.05 -6.40
C GLY A 105 14.30 -0.75 -7.02
N LYS A 106 13.67 -0.78 -8.20
CA LYS A 106 13.00 0.41 -8.77
C LYS A 106 11.54 0.55 -8.38
N CYS A 107 10.88 -0.56 -8.03
CA CYS A 107 9.48 -0.59 -7.63
C CYS A 107 9.36 -0.89 -6.15
N ASP A 108 8.85 0.07 -5.38
CA ASP A 108 8.46 -0.11 -3.98
C ASP A 108 6.94 0.05 -3.91
N CYS A 109 6.22 -1.07 -4.05
CA CYS A 109 4.77 -1.12 -4.06
C CYS A 109 4.28 -1.89 -2.84
N LEU A 110 3.65 -1.17 -1.91
CA LEU A 110 3.04 -1.77 -0.72
C LEU A 110 1.68 -2.37 -1.07
N PRO A 111 1.24 -3.44 -0.38
CA PRO A 111 -0.13 -3.93 -0.54
C PRO A 111 -1.15 -2.86 -0.12
N SER A 112 -2.37 -2.98 -0.63
CA SER A 112 -3.47 -2.12 -0.19
C SER A 112 -3.98 -2.55 1.18
N CYS A 113 -4.30 -1.59 2.05
CA CYS A 113 -4.84 -1.89 3.38
C CYS A 113 -6.30 -2.38 3.33
N THR A 114 -7.05 -2.07 2.27
CA THR A 114 -8.50 -2.36 2.19
C THR A 114 -8.86 -3.37 1.12
N GLU A 115 -7.97 -3.62 0.16
CA GLU A 115 -8.21 -4.64 -0.85
C GLU A 115 -8.09 -6.05 -0.26
N SER A 116 -8.98 -6.93 -0.70
CA SER A 116 -9.02 -8.32 -0.31
C SER A 116 -8.46 -9.18 -1.42
N ASP A 117 -7.61 -10.14 -1.09
CA ASP A 117 -7.12 -11.10 -2.08
C ASP A 117 -8.24 -12.06 -2.51
N LEU A 118 -8.26 -12.34 -3.82
CA LEU A 118 -9.14 -13.32 -4.44
C LEU A 118 -8.29 -14.53 -4.82
N MET A 119 -8.71 -15.69 -4.34
CA MET A 119 -7.97 -16.93 -4.53
C MET A 119 -8.83 -17.92 -5.33
N ASP A 120 -8.27 -18.44 -6.42
CA ASP A 120 -8.93 -19.41 -7.28
C ASP A 120 -8.80 -20.82 -6.69
N ILE A 121 -9.95 -21.45 -6.37
CA ILE A 121 -10.00 -22.82 -5.82
C ILE A 121 -10.16 -23.84 -6.94
N TYR A 122 -10.95 -23.49 -7.95
CA TYR A 122 -11.31 -24.40 -9.02
C TYR A 122 -11.42 -23.66 -10.34
N SER A 123 -10.61 -24.06 -11.32
CA SER A 123 -10.74 -23.63 -12.71
C SER A 123 -10.92 -24.88 -13.57
N SER A 124 -12.04 -24.95 -14.29
CA SER A 124 -12.33 -26.02 -15.24
C SER A 124 -12.63 -25.45 -16.61
N GLU A 125 -12.14 -26.15 -17.62
CA GLU A 125 -12.33 -25.83 -19.02
C GLU A 125 -12.90 -27.04 -19.77
N GLU A 126 -14.14 -26.93 -20.20
CA GLU A 126 -14.81 -27.91 -21.05
C GLU A 126 -14.88 -27.38 -22.48
N ARG A 127 -14.22 -28.08 -23.41
CA ARG A 127 -14.34 -27.78 -24.84
C ARG A 127 -15.65 -28.34 -25.40
N ASN A 128 -16.76 -27.66 -25.09
CA ASN A 128 -18.03 -27.87 -25.79
C ASN A 128 -18.09 -27.06 -27.10
N THR A 129 -18.99 -27.48 -27.99
CA THR A 129 -19.31 -26.99 -29.34
C THR A 129 -18.61 -25.72 -29.86
N PRO A 130 -18.09 -25.74 -31.11
CA PRO A 130 -17.43 -24.59 -31.70
C PRO A 130 -18.37 -23.37 -31.77
N GLY A 131 -17.88 -22.20 -31.38
CA GLY A 131 -18.58 -20.91 -31.52
C GLY A 131 -19.30 -20.36 -30.28
N LYS A 132 -19.43 -21.11 -29.18
CA LYS A 132 -20.04 -20.59 -27.93
C LYS A 132 -19.07 -20.65 -26.76
N LEU A 133 -18.77 -19.50 -26.16
CA LEU A 133 -18.00 -19.38 -24.91
C LEU A 133 -18.95 -19.07 -23.75
N THR A 134 -19.05 -19.98 -22.77
CA THR A 134 -19.80 -19.76 -21.53
C THR A 134 -18.84 -19.68 -20.36
N ILE A 135 -18.77 -18.54 -19.68
CA ILE A 135 -17.94 -18.35 -18.49
C ILE A 135 -18.86 -18.30 -17.26
N SER A 136 -18.63 -19.17 -16.28
CA SER A 136 -19.35 -19.19 -15.01
C SER A 136 -18.39 -18.82 -13.89
N ILE A 137 -18.62 -17.68 -13.25
CA ILE A 137 -17.83 -17.18 -12.14
C ILE A 137 -18.71 -17.23 -10.89
N SER A 138 -18.27 -17.94 -9.85
CA SER A 138 -19.02 -18.08 -8.61
C SER A 138 -18.11 -18.10 -7.40
N MET A 139 -18.54 -17.49 -6.30
CA MET A 139 -17.85 -17.63 -5.02
C MET A 139 -18.15 -19.02 -4.45
N SER A 140 -17.11 -19.82 -4.17
CA SER A 140 -17.27 -21.17 -3.62
C SER A 140 -17.87 -21.16 -2.22
N ILE A 141 -17.37 -20.26 -1.38
CA ILE A 141 -17.65 -20.19 0.06
C ILE A 141 -17.63 -18.72 0.46
N ALA A 142 -18.62 -18.29 1.26
CA ALA A 142 -18.61 -16.96 1.86
C ALA A 142 -17.61 -16.93 3.04
N PRO A 143 -16.88 -15.83 3.26
CA PRO A 143 -15.90 -15.76 4.34
C PRO A 143 -16.59 -15.90 5.70
N GLU A 144 -16.30 -16.99 6.42
CA GLU A 144 -16.84 -17.28 7.75
C GLU A 144 -16.08 -16.51 8.85
N TYR A 145 -14.79 -16.25 8.61
CA TYR A 145 -13.94 -15.47 9.48
C TYR A 145 -13.47 -14.19 8.77
N GLN A 146 -13.14 -13.18 9.57
CA GLN A 146 -12.57 -11.92 9.11
C GLN A 146 -11.24 -11.67 9.80
N PHE A 147 -10.21 -11.33 9.02
CA PHE A 147 -8.94 -10.88 9.53
C PHE A 147 -9.07 -9.43 10.00
N ARG A 148 -8.69 -9.16 11.25
CA ARG A 148 -8.74 -7.82 11.82
C ARG A 148 -7.32 -7.29 12.03
N ARG A 149 -6.98 -6.19 11.37
CA ARG A 149 -5.73 -5.47 11.61
C ARG A 149 -5.95 -4.48 12.77
N GLN A 150 -5.16 -4.66 13.83
CA GLN A 150 -5.23 -3.87 15.06
C GLN A 150 -3.85 -3.30 15.38
N VAL A 151 -3.82 -2.08 15.91
CA VAL A 151 -2.58 -1.46 16.39
C VAL A 151 -2.34 -1.93 17.82
N LEU A 152 -1.22 -2.62 18.06
CA LEU A 152 -0.92 -3.17 19.40
C LEU A 152 -0.49 -2.11 20.41
N ARG A 153 0.16 -1.04 19.95
CA ARG A 153 0.56 0.11 20.76
C ARG A 153 0.54 1.39 19.94
N THR A 154 -0.24 2.35 20.41
CA THR A 154 -0.24 3.71 19.89
C THR A 154 0.84 4.54 20.57
N LYS A 155 1.15 5.72 20.01
CA LYS A 155 2.05 6.70 20.65
C LYS A 155 1.53 7.14 22.02
N LEU A 156 0.20 7.21 22.18
CA LEU A 156 -0.44 7.56 23.43
C LEU A 156 -0.26 6.47 24.49
N ASP A 157 -0.37 5.19 24.11
CA ASP A 157 -0.17 4.07 25.04
C ASP A 157 1.24 4.05 25.64
N VAL A 158 2.23 4.45 24.83
CA VAL A 158 3.61 4.57 25.30
C VAL A 158 3.74 5.66 26.36
N ILE A 159 3.14 6.83 26.11
CA ILE A 159 3.17 7.96 27.06
C ILE A 159 2.40 7.60 28.34
N VAL A 160 1.23 6.99 28.23
CA VAL A 160 0.42 6.55 29.37
C VAL A 160 1.15 5.51 30.20
N SER A 161 1.77 4.52 29.56
CA SER A 161 2.54 3.48 30.25
C SER A 161 3.74 4.07 30.99
N LEU A 162 4.49 4.98 30.36
CA LEU A 162 5.62 5.66 30.98
C LEU A 162 5.19 6.54 32.16
N GLY A 163 4.11 7.30 31.99
CA GLY A 163 3.52 8.12 33.05
C GLY A 163 3.04 7.28 34.24
N GLY A 164 2.44 6.11 33.98
CA GLY A 164 2.02 5.17 35.02
C GLY A 164 3.18 4.63 35.85
N ILE A 165 4.29 4.25 35.19
CA ILE A 165 5.51 3.77 35.87
C ILE A 165 6.14 4.89 36.71
N LEU A 166 6.32 6.09 36.14
CA LEU A 166 6.90 7.23 36.85
C LEU A 166 6.01 7.68 38.03
N GLY A 167 4.70 7.70 37.84
CA GLY A 167 3.74 8.05 38.88
C GLY A 167 3.71 7.04 40.03
N LEU A 168 3.77 5.74 39.73
CA LEU A 168 3.71 4.68 40.74
C LEU A 168 5.01 4.56 41.55
N PHE A 169 6.18 4.59 40.90
CA PHE A 169 7.46 4.34 41.57
C PHE A 169 8.13 5.58 42.13
N LEU A 170 7.98 6.74 41.49
CA LEU A 170 8.64 7.99 41.91
C LEU A 170 7.68 8.97 42.58
N GLY A 171 6.38 8.70 42.57
CA GLY A 171 5.36 9.71 42.91
C GLY A 171 5.42 10.94 41.99
N ALA A 172 6.08 10.82 40.84
CA ALA A 172 6.33 11.92 39.93
C ALA A 172 5.05 12.16 39.11
N SER A 173 4.50 13.37 39.25
CA SER A 173 3.36 13.83 38.45
C SER A 173 3.79 14.99 37.55
N ILE A 174 2.91 15.41 36.64
CA ILE A 174 3.13 16.61 35.82
C ILE A 174 3.42 17.84 36.71
N LEU A 175 2.79 17.92 37.88
CA LEU A 175 3.04 18.99 38.85
C LEU A 175 4.48 18.95 39.40
N SER A 176 4.99 17.75 39.71
CA SER A 176 6.37 17.55 40.17
C SER A 176 7.39 17.97 39.09
N ILE A 177 7.09 17.74 37.81
CA ILE A 177 7.95 18.16 36.68
C ILE A 177 7.95 19.69 36.55
N ILE A 178 6.79 20.33 36.65
CA ILE A 178 6.67 21.80 36.60
C ILE A 178 7.46 22.44 37.74
N GLU A 179 7.35 21.91 38.95
CA GLU A 179 8.09 22.37 40.12
C GLU A 179 9.60 22.18 39.94
N PHE A 180 10.03 21.03 39.40
CA PHE A 180 11.43 20.77 39.07
C PHE A 180 11.97 21.79 38.07
N ILE A 181 11.25 22.06 36.98
CA ILE A 181 11.64 23.06 35.97
C ILE A 181 11.70 24.45 36.59
N TYR A 182 10.70 24.85 37.38
CA TYR A 182 10.70 26.16 38.06
C TYR A 182 11.92 26.31 38.96
N TYR A 183 12.21 25.31 39.80
CA TYR A 183 13.34 25.38 40.71
C TYR A 183 14.68 25.37 39.95
N PHE A 184 14.85 24.52 38.94
CA PHE A 184 16.12 24.45 38.21
C PHE A 184 16.36 25.65 37.28
N THR A 185 15.34 26.18 36.64
CA THR A 185 15.50 27.28 35.68
C THR A 185 15.40 28.63 36.36
N PHE A 186 14.33 28.90 37.09
CA PHE A 186 14.08 30.22 37.68
C PHE A 186 15.06 30.51 38.82
N ARG A 187 15.30 29.53 39.73
CA ARG A 187 16.26 29.74 40.82
C ARG A 187 17.70 29.81 40.33
N ALA A 188 18.10 29.00 39.34
CA ALA A 188 19.47 29.04 38.82
C ALA A 188 19.75 30.34 38.06
N VAL A 189 18.79 30.82 37.24
CA VAL A 189 18.92 32.11 36.55
C VAL A 189 18.94 33.27 37.54
N ASN A 190 18.13 33.22 38.61
CA ASN A 190 18.13 34.27 39.62
C ASN A 190 19.41 34.25 40.49
N ASN A 191 19.99 33.07 40.76
CA ASN A 191 21.29 32.94 41.43
C ASN A 191 22.48 33.35 40.54
N LEU A 192 22.37 33.22 39.22
CA LEU A 192 23.40 33.68 38.28
C LEU A 192 23.34 35.20 38.00
N ARG A 193 22.24 35.86 38.39
CA ARG A 193 22.01 37.29 38.17
C ARG A 193 22.32 38.17 39.41
N ASN A 194 22.67 37.56 40.54
CA ASN A 194 23.29 38.19 41.71
C ASN A 194 24.77 37.80 41.81
#